data_AF-A0A1F3YPX5-F1
#
_entry.id   AF-A0A1F3YPX5-F1
#
_cell.length_a   1.000
_cell.length_b   1.000
_cell.length_c   1.000
_cell.angle_alpha   90.00
_cell.angle_beta   90.00
_cell.angle_gamma   90.00
#
_symmetry.space_group_name_H-M   'P 1'
#
loop_
_entity.id
_entity.type
_entity.pdbx_description
1 polymer ?
#
loop_
_entity_poly.entity_id
_entity_poly.type
_entity_poly.pdbx_seq_one_letter_code
_entity_poly.pdbx_strand_id
1 'polypeptide(L)'
;MQLAVIVAIVIAIASVTFAMQNSVPATVVFLIWRFDGSLAMILLLALALGAVIVGLVSTPATLRSKWVIKRQRKEIESLSAANAELRARAAGLERQTSTGRGGSAPAGAGR
;
A
#
# COMPACT_ATOMS: atom_id res chain seq x y z
N MET A 1 3.29 -12.45 5.46
CA MET A 1 2.47 -13.18 4.46
C MET A 1 2.51 -14.69 4.69
N GLN A 2 3.68 -15.35 4.70
CA GLN A 2 3.75 -16.81 4.85
C GLN A 2 3.19 -17.33 6.18
N LEU A 3 3.50 -16.70 7.32
CA LEU A 3 2.96 -17.10 8.62
C LEU A 3 1.42 -17.05 8.67
N ALA A 4 0.81 -16.01 8.09
CA ALA A 4 -0.65 -15.89 8.04
C ALA A 4 -1.30 -16.98 7.19
N VAL A 5 -0.65 -17.37 6.08
CA VAL A 5 -1.11 -18.48 5.23
C VAL A 5 -0.98 -19.81 5.98
N ILE A 6 0.13 -20.04 6.69
CA ILE A 6 0.32 -21.25 7.51
C ILE A 6 -0.77 -21.33 8.60
N VAL A 7 -1.00 -20.24 9.33
CA VAL A 7 -2.05 -20.18 10.35
C VAL A 7 -3.44 -20.43 9.75
N ALA A 8 -3.74 -19.84 8.58
CA ALA A 8 -5.00 -20.08 7.89
C ALA A 8 -5.20 -21.55 7.50
N ILE A 9 -4.14 -22.21 7.02
CA ILE A 9 -4.18 -23.65 6.69
C ILE A 9 -4.42 -24.48 7.95
N VAL A 10 -3.73 -24.20 9.06
CA VAL A 10 -3.92 -24.91 10.33
C VAL A 10 -5.36 -24.75 10.82
N ILE A 11 -5.90 -23.54 10.78
CA ILE A 11 -7.30 -23.27 11.16
C ILE A 11 -8.26 -24.01 10.23
N ALA A 12 -8.01 -24.04 8.92
CA ALA A 12 -8.86 -24.75 7.96
C ALA A 12 -8.87 -26.26 8.22
N ILE A 13 -7.70 -26.88 8.46
CA ILE A 13 -7.61 -28.30 8.81
C ILE A 13 -8.36 -28.58 10.12
N ALA A 14 -8.07 -27.79 11.17
CA ALA A 14 -8.74 -27.94 12.47
C ALA A 14 -10.27 -27.81 12.35
N SER A 15 -10.73 -26.86 11.54
CA SER A 15 -12.15 -26.62 11.24
C SER A 15 -12.81 -27.83 10.57
N VAL A 16 -12.18 -28.40 9.54
CA VAL A 16 -12.68 -29.60 8.85
C VAL A 16 -12.69 -30.80 9.78
N THR A 17 -11.60 -31.03 10.52
CA THR A 17 -11.52 -32.10 11.51
C THR A 17 -12.60 -31.98 12.58
N PHE A 18 -12.82 -30.77 13.11
CA PHE A 18 -13.86 -30.48 14.08
C PHE A 18 -15.25 -30.79 13.53
N ALA A 19 -15.54 -30.37 12.30
CA ALA A 19 -16.81 -30.63 11.65
C ALA A 19 -17.06 -32.11 11.35
N MET A 20 -16.03 -32.84 10.92
CA MET A 20 -16.12 -34.29 10.68
C MET A 20 -16.34 -35.07 11.98
N GLN A 21 -15.62 -34.71 13.05
CA GLN A 21 -15.77 -35.36 14.35
C GLN A 21 -17.12 -35.05 15.00
N ASN A 22 -17.67 -33.86 14.76
CA ASN A 22 -18.96 -33.41 15.29
C ASN A 22 -20.00 -33.35 14.18
N SER A 23 -20.34 -34.52 13.64
CA SER A 23 -21.30 -34.68 12.53
C SER A 23 -22.78 -34.54 12.96
N VAL A 24 -23.04 -34.13 14.19
CA VAL A 24 -24.41 -33.86 14.67
C VAL A 24 -24.95 -32.61 13.97
N PRO A 25 -26.19 -32.63 13.46
CA PRO A 25 -26.83 -31.44 12.90
C PRO A 25 -26.84 -30.30 13.92
N ALA A 26 -26.48 -29.11 13.46
CA ALA A 26 -26.49 -27.90 14.27
C ALA A 26 -27.55 -26.92 13.73
N THR A 27 -28.25 -26.29 14.65
CA THR A 27 -29.26 -25.28 14.35
C THR A 27 -28.68 -23.90 14.63
N VAL A 28 -28.68 -23.03 13.63
CA VAL A 28 -28.31 -21.61 13.77
C VAL A 28 -29.59 -20.79 13.70
N VAL A 29 -29.89 -20.08 14.78
CA VAL A 29 -30.99 -19.09 14.82
C VAL A 29 -30.37 -17.69 14.77
N PHE A 30 -30.71 -16.92 13.74
CA PHE A 30 -30.24 -15.55 13.56
C PHE A 30 -31.41 -14.62 13.22
N LEU A 31 -31.78 -13.74 14.15
CA LEU A 31 -32.99 -12.91 14.08
C LEU A 31 -34.24 -13.75 13.77
N ILE A 32 -34.75 -13.68 12.53
CA ILE A 32 -35.93 -14.40 12.04
C ILE A 32 -35.57 -15.62 11.18
N TRP A 33 -34.28 -15.86 10.93
CA TRP A 33 -33.81 -16.99 10.14
C TRP A 33 -33.44 -18.15 11.06
N ARG A 34 -33.90 -19.35 10.68
CA ARG A 34 -33.43 -20.60 11.25
C ARG A 34 -32.81 -21.43 10.15
N PHE A 35 -31.58 -21.84 10.38
CA PHE A 35 -30.84 -22.69 9.46
C PHE A 35 -30.45 -23.98 10.18
N ASP A 36 -30.97 -25.09 9.69
CA ASP A 36 -30.70 -26.43 10.19
C ASP A 36 -29.79 -27.13 9.18
N GLY A 37 -28.56 -27.47 9.59
CA GLY A 37 -27.57 -28.04 8.68
C GLY A 37 -26.48 -28.80 9.40
N SER A 38 -25.59 -29.46 8.63
CA SER A 38 -24.41 -30.07 9.22
C SER A 38 -23.45 -28.99 9.72
N LEU A 39 -22.71 -29.30 10.79
CA LEU A 39 -21.71 -28.38 11.32
C LEU A 39 -20.67 -27.99 10.26
N ALA A 40 -20.33 -28.91 9.35
CA ALA A 40 -19.45 -28.65 8.22
C ALA A 40 -19.97 -27.52 7.31
N MET A 41 -21.25 -27.57 6.94
CA MET A 41 -21.86 -26.59 6.05
C MET A 41 -21.92 -25.21 6.71
N ILE A 42 -22.32 -25.17 7.99
CA ILE A 42 -22.37 -23.94 8.79
C ILE A 42 -20.98 -23.32 8.91
N LEU A 43 -19.96 -24.12 9.21
CA LEU A 43 -18.59 -23.65 9.38
C LEU A 43 -18.00 -23.14 8.04
N LEU A 44 -18.27 -23.83 6.93
CA LEU A 44 -17.88 -23.38 5.60
C LEU A 44 -18.51 -22.04 5.23
N LEU A 45 -19.81 -21.86 5.48
CA LEU A 45 -20.49 -20.59 5.25
C LEU A 45 -19.91 -19.48 6.11
N ALA A 46 -19.67 -19.74 7.41
CA ALA A 46 -19.09 -18.77 8.32
C ALA A 46 -17.69 -18.32 7.87
N LEU A 47 -16.83 -19.27 7.48
CA LEU A 47 -15.49 -18.98 6.96
C LEU A 47 -15.55 -18.20 5.63
N ALA A 48 -16.45 -18.60 4.72
CA ALA A 48 -16.64 -17.90 3.46
C ALA A 48 -17.09 -16.45 3.68
N LEU A 49 -18.07 -16.23 4.56
CA LEU A 49 -18.52 -14.89 4.94
C LEU A 49 -17.40 -14.07 5.58
N GLY A 50 -16.63 -14.68 6.49
CA GLY A 50 -15.44 -14.04 7.07
C GLY A 50 -14.43 -13.60 6.01
N ALA A 51 -14.13 -14.46 5.03
CA ALA A 51 -13.24 -14.14 3.92
C ALA A 51 -13.78 -13.01 3.05
N VAL A 52 -15.09 -13.01 2.76
CA VAL A 52 -15.75 -11.92 2.01
C VAL A 52 -15.65 -10.60 2.78
N ILE A 53 -15.93 -10.59 4.08
CA ILE A 53 -15.83 -9.39 4.93
C ILE A 53 -14.40 -8.86 4.93
N VAL A 54 -13.40 -9.71 5.17
CA VAL A 54 -11.99 -9.32 5.15
C VAL A 54 -11.60 -8.76 3.78
N GLY A 55 -12.01 -9.42 2.70
CA GLY A 55 -11.79 -8.94 1.33
C GLY A 55 -12.39 -7.55 1.11
N LEU A 56 -13.65 -7.35 1.49
CA LEU A 56 -14.36 -6.10 1.28
C LEU A 56 -13.78 -4.95 2.11
N VAL A 57 -13.39 -5.21 3.36
CA VAL A 57 -12.75 -4.22 4.25
C VAL A 57 -11.33 -3.89 3.79
N SER A 58 -10.57 -4.87 3.29
CA SER A 58 -9.18 -4.67 2.87
C SER A 58 -9.06 -3.98 1.50
N THR A 59 -10.04 -4.18 0.61
CA THR A 59 -10.03 -3.65 -0.76
C THR A 59 -9.89 -2.12 -0.83
N PRO A 60 -10.71 -1.29 -0.15
CA PRO A 60 -10.60 0.15 -0.23
C PRO A 60 -9.29 0.68 0.39
N ALA A 61 -8.82 0.07 1.48
CA ALA A 61 -7.56 0.45 2.12
C ALA A 61 -6.36 0.23 1.19
N THR A 62 -6.34 -0.91 0.49
CA THR A 62 -5.25 -1.26 -0.42
C THR A 62 -5.28 -0.40 -1.68
N LEU A 63 -6.46 -0.10 -2.21
CA LEU A 63 -6.61 0.76 -3.40
C LEU A 63 -6.18 2.21 -3.11
N ARG A 64 -6.57 2.76 -1.94
CA ARG A 64 -6.15 4.10 -1.52
C ARG A 64 -4.63 4.19 -1.38
N SER A 65 -3.99 3.18 -0.79
CA SER A 65 -2.52 3.13 -0.69
C SER A 65 -1.85 3.13 -2.07
N LYS A 66 -2.37 2.39 -3.05
CA LYS A 66 -1.82 2.40 -4.42
C LYS A 66 -1.93 3.78 -5.07
N TRP A 67 -3.03 4.49 -4.85
CA TRP A 67 -3.22 5.84 -5.39
C TRP A 67 -2.30 6.87 -4.74
N VAL A 68 -2.14 6.79 -3.42
CA VAL A 68 -1.20 7.64 -2.67
C VAL A 68 0.22 7.42 -3.15
N ILE A 69 0.66 6.17 -3.31
CA ILE A 69 1.99 5.84 -3.83
C ILE A 69 2.19 6.41 -5.24
N LYS A 70 1.18 6.32 -6.12
CA LYS A 70 1.25 6.88 -7.47
C LYS A 70 1.37 8.40 -7.45
N ARG A 71 0.65 9.08 -6.55
CA ARG A 71 0.73 10.54 -6.37
C ARG A 71 2.09 10.95 -5.83
N GLN A 72 2.58 10.27 -4.80
CA GLN A 72 3.90 10.52 -4.22
C GLN A 72 5.02 10.33 -5.24
N ARG A 73 4.95 9.31 -6.10
CA ARG A 73 5.93 9.12 -7.19
C ARG A 73 5.96 10.29 -8.17
N LYS A 74 4.79 10.80 -8.58
CA LYS A 74 4.72 11.97 -9.46
C LYS A 74 5.30 13.22 -8.80
N GLU A 75 5.06 13.39 -7.51
CA GLU A 75 5.58 14.53 -6.75
C GLU A 75 7.10 14.46 -6.60
N ILE A 76 7.66 13.26 -6.34
CA ILE A 76 9.11 13.03 -6.33
C ILE A 76 9.73 13.37 -7.69
N GLU A 77 9.07 12.99 -8.78
CA GLU A 77 9.54 13.28 -10.14
C GLU A 77 9.50 14.77 -10.48
N SER A 78 8.44 15.50 -10.08
CA SER A 78 8.39 16.95 -10.29
C SER A 78 9.40 17.70 -9.42
N LEU A 79 9.57 17.29 -8.16
CA LEU A 79 10.55 17.87 -7.24
C LEU A 79 11.98 17.60 -7.69
N SER A 80 12.28 16.44 -8.27
CA SER A 80 13.61 16.12 -8.79
C SER A 80 13.94 16.92 -10.03
N ALA A 81 12.97 17.09 -10.95
CA ALA A 81 13.12 17.95 -12.13
C ALA A 81 13.35 19.42 -11.75
N ALA A 82 12.57 19.96 -10.80
CA ALA A 82 12.74 21.33 -10.32
C ALA A 82 14.10 21.55 -9.65
N ASN A 83 14.58 20.58 -8.85
CA ASN A 83 15.92 20.65 -8.26
C ASN A 83 17.03 20.64 -9.32
N ALA A 84 16.90 19.83 -10.36
CA ALA A 84 17.87 19.79 -11.46
C ALA A 84 17.94 21.13 -12.19
N GLU A 85 16.78 21.75 -12.45
CA GLU A 85 16.72 23.07 -13.06
C GLU A 85 17.32 24.17 -12.17
N LEU A 86 17.00 24.19 -10.89
CA LEU A 86 17.56 25.17 -9.94
C LEU A 86 19.09 25.04 -9.84
N ARG A 87 19.62 23.82 -9.80
CA ARG A 87 21.08 23.58 -9.82
C ARG A 87 21.73 24.05 -11.11
N ALA A 88 21.08 23.83 -12.26
CA ALA A 88 21.59 24.34 -13.54
C ALA A 88 21.61 25.87 -13.58
N ARG A 89 20.59 26.54 -13.05
CA ARG A 89 20.54 28.00 -12.93
C ARG A 89 21.62 28.53 -11.99
N ALA A 90 21.84 27.91 -10.84
CA ALA A 90 22.91 28.28 -9.91
C ALA A 90 24.30 28.17 -10.57
N ALA A 91 24.58 27.06 -11.25
CA ALA A 91 25.84 26.88 -11.99
C ALA A 91 26.02 27.90 -13.13
N GLY A 92 24.93 28.31 -13.78
CA GLY A 92 24.96 29.36 -14.81
C GLY A 92 25.28 30.74 -14.23
N LEU A 93 24.72 31.09 -13.07
CA LEU A 93 24.99 32.36 -12.38
C LEU A 93 26.43 32.42 -11.84
N GLU A 94 26.96 31.33 -11.29
CA GLU A 94 28.37 31.25 -10.87
C GLU A 94 29.33 31.49 -12.03
N ARG A 95 29.03 30.92 -13.21
CA ARG A 95 29.81 31.19 -14.45
C ARG A 95 29.78 32.67 -14.81
N GLN A 96 28.60 33.29 -14.84
CA GLN A 96 28.49 34.73 -15.16
C GLN A 96 29.23 35.63 -14.16
N THR A 97 29.22 35.25 -12.87
CA THR A 97 29.93 36.00 -11.82
C THR A 97 31.45 35.85 -11.95
N SER A 98 31.94 34.67 -12.37
CA SER A 98 33.36 34.45 -12.66
C SER A 98 33.84 35.18 -13.92
N THR A 99 33.01 35.25 -14.97
CA THR A 99 33.33 35.99 -16.20
C THR A 99 33.26 37.51 -16.00
N GLY A 100 32.31 38.02 -15.20
CA GLY A 100 32.18 39.45 -14.88
C GLY A 100 33.31 39.98 -13.98
N ARG A 101 33.89 39.15 -13.11
CA ARG A 101 35.03 39.52 -12.26
C ARG A 101 36.36 39.58 -13.03
N GLY A 102 36.49 38.84 -14.13
CA GLY A 102 37.66 38.90 -15.02
C GLY A 102 37.70 40.12 -15.95
N GLY A 103 36.56 40.77 -16.19
CA GLY A 103 36.44 41.93 -17.09
C GLY A 103 36.56 43.30 -16.42
N SER A 104 36.75 43.35 -15.09
CA SER A 104 36.81 44.59 -14.30
C SER A 104 38.16 44.79 -13.61
N ALA A 105 39.27 44.49 -14.30
CA ALA A 105 40.56 45.08 -13.96
C ALA A 105 40.63 46.47 -14.62
N PRO A 106 40.64 47.58 -13.86
CA PRO A 106 40.71 48.90 -14.45
C PRO A 106 42.10 49.10 -15.05
N ALA A 107 42.13 49.30 -16.37
CA ALA A 107 43.22 49.95 -17.05
C ALA A 107 43.39 51.35 -16.45
N GLY A 108 44.38 51.51 -15.57
CA GLY A 108 44.61 52.76 -14.88
C GLY A 108 45.91 52.76 -14.09
N ALA A 109 47.01 52.99 -14.78
CA ALA A 109 48.05 53.94 -14.37
C ALA A 109 49.13 53.97 -15.46
N GLY A 110 48.89 54.80 -16.48
CA GLY A 110 49.99 55.36 -17.24
C GLY A 110 50.70 56.42 -16.39
N ARG A 111 52.01 56.30 -16.29
CA ARG A 111 53.01 57.37 -16.39
C ARG A 111 54.41 56.79 -16.32
#